data_AF-A0A3D2RVW9-F1
#
_entry.id   AF-A0A3D2RVW9-F1
#
_cell.length_a   1.000
_cell.length_b   1.000
_cell.length_c   1.000
_cell.angle_alpha   90.00
_cell.angle_beta   90.00
_cell.angle_gamma   90.00
#
_symmetry.space_group_name_H-M   'P 1'
#
loop_
_entity.id
_entity.type
_entity.pdbx_description
1 polymer ?
#
loop_
_entity_poly.entity_id
_entity_poly.type
_entity_poly.pdbx_seq_one_letter_code
_entity_poly.pdbx_strand_id
1 'polypeptide(L)'
;YTVFGKILPPSLISDLRRVSDIAREIARSRGGTQVQRLQPVGHFELDQQPFMDYAELPDLVDAIAKVLTPRHLHGDRDHLGILLEPAEMPYCTAWHRDWRDNIHGLNLAHWDQGLLDINLFNQINCALYNDSCTWVVPGSHLRHDLRSEAERFPDRPISGPNFGERTAEEREYICLEYCRSMPSAVPLYLEAGDFALYRNTLWHMGNYVPYSMRATLHDSAMTPEFKEWSQQAQQDASQRQKDGLIMDNPNANRF
;
A
#
# COMPACT_ATOMS: atom_id res chain seq x y z
N TYR A 1 6.48 5.75 -9.84
CA TYR A 1 6.36 6.41 -8.52
C TYR A 1 7.28 7.63 -8.55
N THR A 2 7.01 8.59 -7.69
CA THR A 2 7.81 9.81 -7.49
C THR A 2 8.08 9.96 -6.00
N VAL A 3 9.32 10.25 -5.62
CA VAL A 3 9.71 10.50 -4.23
C VAL A 3 10.11 11.97 -4.07
N PHE A 4 9.54 12.61 -3.06
CA PHE A 4 9.87 13.95 -2.62
C PHE A 4 10.65 13.82 -1.32
N GLY A 5 11.92 14.22 -1.38
CA GLY A 5 12.82 14.08 -0.25
C GLY A 5 12.51 15.10 0.85
N LYS A 6 12.48 14.66 2.11
CA LYS A 6 12.44 15.52 3.31
C LYS A 6 11.31 16.56 3.29
N ILE A 7 10.12 16.14 2.85
CA ILE A 7 8.96 17.03 2.80
C ILE A 7 8.46 17.36 4.21
N LEU A 8 8.61 16.43 5.16
CA LEU A 8 8.19 16.66 6.53
C LEU A 8 9.23 17.49 7.30
N PRO A 9 8.82 18.58 7.97
CA PRO A 9 9.71 19.26 8.89
C PRO A 9 10.01 18.36 10.11
N PRO A 10 11.21 18.46 10.71
CA PRO A 10 11.59 17.61 11.84
C PRO A 10 10.62 17.64 13.04
N SER A 11 9.98 18.79 13.30
CA SER A 11 8.97 18.92 14.35
C SER A 11 7.76 18.02 14.09
N LEU A 12 7.23 18.04 12.87
CA LEU A 12 6.08 17.21 12.49
C LEU A 12 6.44 15.72 12.48
N ILE A 13 7.67 15.36 12.10
CA ILE A 13 8.17 13.97 12.25
C ILE A 13 8.11 13.54 13.72
N SER A 14 8.54 14.39 14.65
CA SER A 14 8.51 14.10 16.09
C SER A 14 7.08 13.84 16.58
N ASP A 15 6.14 14.71 16.20
CA ASP A 15 4.74 14.59 16.60
C ASP A 15 4.08 13.35 16.00
N LEU A 16 4.31 13.08 14.72
CA LEU A 16 3.79 11.90 14.03
C LEU A 16 4.37 10.59 14.59
N ARG A 17 5.65 10.57 14.98
CA ARG A 17 6.26 9.40 15.64
C ARG A 17 5.61 9.11 16.98
N ARG A 18 5.41 10.13 17.81
CA ARG A 18 4.75 10.00 19.11
C ARG A 18 3.37 9.36 18.99
N VAL A 19 2.54 9.83 18.06
CA VAL A 19 1.20 9.24 17.86
C VAL A 19 1.26 7.86 17.21
N SER A 20 2.24 7.62 16.33
CA SER A 20 2.45 6.32 15.70
C SER A 20 2.92 5.25 16.69
N ASP A 21 3.66 5.62 17.73
CA ASP A 21 4.08 4.71 18.78
C ASP A 21 2.89 4.21 19.59
N ILE A 22 1.94 5.10 19.91
CA ILE A 22 0.67 4.72 20.55
C ILE A 22 -0.16 3.83 19.61
N ALA A 23 -0.25 4.22 18.34
CA ALA A 23 -0.96 3.44 17.31
C ALA A 23 -0.39 2.02 17.17
N ARG A 24 0.93 1.83 17.31
CA ARG A 24 1.59 0.52 17.28
C ARG A 24 1.11 -0.38 18.41
N GLU A 25 1.05 0.14 19.63
CA GLU A 25 0.56 -0.61 20.79
C GLU A 25 -0.92 -0.97 20.64
N ILE A 26 -1.75 -0.03 20.16
CA ILE A 26 -3.15 -0.30 19.83
C ILE A 26 -3.26 -1.42 18.79
N ALA A 27 -2.50 -1.33 17.69
CA ALA A 27 -2.52 -2.34 16.64
C ALA A 27 -2.20 -3.73 17.21
N ARG A 28 -1.12 -3.83 17.99
CA ARG A 28 -0.66 -5.10 18.58
C ARG A 28 -1.67 -5.67 19.58
N SER A 29 -2.28 -4.82 20.39
CA SER A 29 -3.30 -5.26 21.35
C SER A 29 -4.54 -5.87 20.67
N ARG A 30 -4.90 -5.41 19.47
CA ARG A 30 -6.10 -5.86 18.73
C ARG A 30 -5.80 -6.99 17.74
N GLY A 31 -4.68 -6.90 17.04
CA GLY A 31 -4.31 -7.77 15.92
C GLY A 31 -3.19 -8.75 16.21
N GLY A 32 -2.62 -8.73 17.41
CA GLY A 32 -1.48 -9.57 17.80
C GLY A 32 -0.13 -8.99 17.36
N THR A 33 0.93 -9.69 17.75
CA THR A 33 2.34 -9.28 17.59
C THR A 33 2.75 -9.12 16.12
N GLN A 34 2.12 -9.85 15.21
CA GLN A 34 2.47 -9.84 13.78
C GLN A 34 1.71 -8.80 12.95
N VAL A 35 0.81 -8.00 13.53
CA VAL A 35 0.08 -6.97 12.79
C VAL A 35 1.02 -5.96 12.12
N GLN A 36 0.73 -5.55 10.89
CA GLN A 36 1.57 -4.62 10.13
C GLN A 36 0.87 -3.29 9.79
N ARG A 37 -0.31 -3.05 10.37
CA ARG A 37 -1.17 -1.92 10.00
C ARG A 37 -2.13 -1.54 11.12
N LEU A 38 -2.29 -0.23 11.33
CA LEU A 38 -3.46 0.37 11.98
C LEU A 38 -4.17 1.27 10.96
N GLN A 39 -5.41 0.95 10.59
CA GLN A 39 -6.18 1.74 9.62
C GLN A 39 -7.68 1.51 9.83
N PRO A 40 -8.52 2.56 9.70
CA PRO A 40 -8.14 3.97 9.54
C PRO A 40 -7.83 4.63 10.89
N VAL A 41 -6.93 5.61 10.92
CA VAL A 41 -6.47 6.25 12.17
C VAL A 41 -7.56 7.08 12.88
N GLY A 42 -8.54 7.59 12.13
CA GLY A 42 -9.67 8.37 12.68
C GLY A 42 -10.59 7.57 13.60
N HIS A 43 -10.53 6.24 13.56
CA HIS A 43 -11.36 5.35 14.38
C HIS A 43 -10.75 5.00 15.75
N PHE A 44 -9.63 5.63 16.10
CA PHE A 44 -8.88 5.33 17.31
C PHE A 44 -8.69 6.56 18.19
N GLU A 45 -8.58 6.33 19.49
CA GLU A 45 -8.25 7.37 20.48
C GLU A 45 -6.77 7.74 20.38
N LEU A 46 -6.44 8.47 19.32
CA LEU A 46 -5.13 9.05 19.06
C LEU A 46 -5.28 10.58 19.02
N ASP A 47 -4.21 11.29 19.39
CA ASP A 47 -4.11 12.71 19.09
C ASP A 47 -4.12 12.91 17.57
N GLN A 48 -5.20 13.53 17.08
CA GLN A 48 -5.44 13.67 15.65
C GLN A 48 -4.71 14.86 15.02
N GLN A 49 -4.20 15.79 15.83
CA GLN A 49 -3.61 17.05 15.33
C GLN A 49 -2.44 16.80 14.37
N PRO A 50 -1.48 15.90 14.66
CA PRO A 50 -0.35 15.67 13.75
C PRO A 50 -0.78 15.14 12.38
N PHE A 51 -1.86 14.35 12.29
CA PHE A 51 -2.37 13.87 11.00
C PHE A 51 -3.06 14.98 10.21
N MET A 52 -3.72 15.91 10.88
CA MET A 52 -4.32 17.10 10.25
C MET A 52 -3.22 18.05 9.75
N ASP A 53 -2.21 18.32 10.57
CA ASP A 53 -1.05 19.15 10.19
C ASP A 53 -0.30 18.55 8.99
N TYR A 54 -0.19 17.22 8.93
CA TYR A 54 0.36 16.52 7.77
C TYR A 54 -0.49 16.71 6.52
N ALA A 55 -1.80 16.47 6.59
CA ALA A 55 -2.70 16.59 5.45
C ALA A 55 -2.78 18.02 4.88
N GLU A 56 -2.58 19.03 5.75
CA GLU A 56 -2.62 20.45 5.41
C GLU A 56 -1.23 21.04 5.07
N LEU A 57 -0.16 20.24 5.15
CA LEU A 57 1.20 20.70 4.91
C LEU A 57 1.34 21.28 3.48
N PRO A 58 1.69 22.58 3.33
CA PRO A 58 1.70 23.21 2.01
C PRO A 58 2.59 22.51 0.98
N ASP A 59 3.77 22.05 1.39
CA ASP A 59 4.70 21.35 0.52
C ASP A 59 4.12 20.01 0.03
N LEU A 60 3.38 19.29 0.89
CA LEU A 60 2.70 18.05 0.55
C LEU A 60 1.60 18.28 -0.50
N VAL A 61 0.76 19.29 -0.26
CA VAL A 61 -0.34 19.67 -1.16
C VAL A 61 0.22 20.07 -2.54
N ASP A 62 1.29 20.88 -2.55
CA ASP A 62 1.97 21.29 -3.78
C ASP A 62 2.60 20.10 -4.52
N ALA A 63 3.25 19.18 -3.80
CA ALA A 63 3.84 17.96 -4.40
C ALA A 63 2.79 17.09 -5.09
N ILE A 64 1.63 16.87 -4.45
CA ILE A 64 0.50 16.14 -5.04
C ILE A 64 0.01 16.86 -6.30
N ALA A 65 -0.23 18.18 -6.21
CA ALA A 65 -0.75 18.97 -7.31
C ALA A 65 0.18 19.01 -8.54
N LYS A 66 1.51 19.02 -8.32
CA LYS A 66 2.53 19.04 -9.39
C LYS A 66 2.65 17.73 -10.16
N VAL A 67 2.42 16.59 -9.51
CA VAL A 67 2.49 15.26 -10.16
C VAL A 67 1.16 14.89 -10.79
N LEU A 68 0.06 15.29 -10.14
CA LEU A 68 -1.29 14.99 -10.57
C LEU A 68 -1.98 16.28 -11.01
N THR A 69 -2.94 16.77 -10.22
CA THR A 69 -3.62 18.05 -10.44
C THR A 69 -4.01 18.66 -9.09
N PRO A 70 -4.29 19.97 -9.01
CA PRO A 70 -4.79 20.61 -7.79
C PRO A 70 -6.11 20.04 -7.23
N ARG A 71 -6.78 19.17 -7.99
CA ARG A 71 -8.00 18.49 -7.55
C ARG A 71 -7.73 17.22 -6.73
N HIS A 72 -6.50 16.71 -6.77
CA HIS A 72 -6.08 15.58 -5.97
C HIS A 72 -5.73 16.07 -4.59
N LEU A 73 -6.48 15.63 -3.60
CA LEU A 73 -6.27 16.00 -2.21
C LEU A 73 -5.73 14.80 -1.45
N HIS A 74 -4.96 15.06 -0.39
CA HIS A 74 -4.70 14.03 0.60
C HIS A 74 -6.03 13.40 1.05
N GLY A 75 -6.01 12.10 1.32
CA GLY A 75 -7.16 11.39 1.86
C GLY A 75 -7.61 11.96 3.21
N ASP A 76 -8.71 11.42 3.72
CA ASP A 76 -9.21 11.79 5.03
C ASP A 76 -8.76 10.76 6.09
N ARG A 77 -8.94 11.12 7.35
CA ARG A 77 -8.56 10.25 8.48
C ARG A 77 -9.37 8.95 8.55
N ASP A 78 -10.45 8.84 7.78
CA ASP A 78 -11.27 7.63 7.66
C ASP A 78 -10.68 6.66 6.62
N HIS A 79 -9.64 7.08 5.89
CA HIS A 79 -8.84 6.25 5.00
C HIS A 79 -7.39 6.14 5.46
N LEU A 80 -6.77 7.20 6.00
CA LEU A 80 -5.37 7.21 6.42
C LEU A 80 -5.04 6.05 7.36
N GLY A 81 -3.96 5.33 7.06
CA GLY A 81 -3.41 4.27 7.88
C GLY A 81 -1.94 4.49 8.23
N ILE A 82 -1.46 3.71 9.20
CA ILE A 82 -0.04 3.61 9.54
C ILE A 82 0.39 2.17 9.28
N LEU A 83 1.41 2.01 8.45
CA LEU A 83 2.05 0.72 8.23
C LEU A 83 3.21 0.54 9.20
N LEU A 84 3.27 -0.61 9.85
CA LEU A 84 4.13 -0.92 11.00
C LEU A 84 4.98 -2.16 10.72
N GLU A 85 6.07 -2.32 11.48
CA GLU A 85 6.82 -3.57 11.55
C GLU A 85 6.13 -4.62 12.44
N PRO A 86 6.21 -5.93 12.10
CA PRO A 86 5.81 -7.00 13.00
C PRO A 86 6.75 -7.04 14.21
N ALA A 87 6.28 -7.53 15.36
CA ALA A 87 7.08 -7.57 16.58
C ALA A 87 8.03 -8.78 16.66
N GLU A 88 7.69 -9.92 16.04
CA GLU A 88 8.38 -11.19 16.32
C GLU A 88 9.06 -11.78 15.10
N MET A 89 8.33 -11.98 14.00
CA MET A 89 8.82 -12.75 12.84
C MET A 89 8.80 -11.92 11.57
N PRO A 90 9.82 -12.06 10.69
CA PRO A 90 9.76 -11.53 9.34
C PRO A 90 8.52 -12.02 8.58
N TYR A 91 8.00 -11.16 7.73
CA TYR A 91 6.80 -11.40 6.96
C TYR A 91 6.86 -10.59 5.67
N CYS A 92 6.19 -11.04 4.63
CA CYS A 92 5.95 -10.22 3.46
C CYS A 92 4.54 -10.45 2.92
N THR A 93 3.93 -9.40 2.36
CA THR A 93 2.64 -9.56 1.68
C THR A 93 2.83 -10.31 0.37
N ALA A 94 1.77 -10.91 -0.17
CA ALA A 94 1.80 -11.33 -1.57
C ALA A 94 2.04 -10.13 -2.49
N TRP A 95 2.63 -10.34 -3.67
CA TRP A 95 2.63 -9.33 -4.73
C TRP A 95 1.19 -9.01 -5.12
N HIS A 96 0.88 -7.73 -5.31
CA HIS A 96 -0.46 -7.30 -5.71
C HIS A 96 -0.44 -5.98 -6.49
N ARG A 97 -1.55 -5.72 -7.16
CA ARG A 97 -2.06 -4.37 -7.47
C ARG A 97 -3.32 -4.18 -6.62
N ASP A 98 -3.40 -3.11 -5.84
CA ASP A 98 -4.25 -3.07 -4.64
C ASP A 98 -5.69 -3.50 -4.87
N TRP A 99 -6.37 -2.89 -5.84
CA TRP A 99 -7.76 -3.26 -6.13
C TRP A 99 -7.85 -4.62 -6.80
N ARG A 100 -7.09 -4.81 -7.89
CA ARG A 100 -7.16 -5.99 -8.76
C ARG A 100 -6.96 -7.30 -8.00
N ASP A 101 -5.99 -7.33 -7.10
CA ASP A 101 -5.56 -8.57 -6.46
C ASP A 101 -6.02 -8.72 -5.00
N ASN A 102 -6.60 -7.69 -4.37
CA ASN A 102 -7.11 -7.78 -2.99
C ASN A 102 -8.65 -7.69 -2.86
N ILE A 103 -9.38 -7.29 -3.91
CA ILE A 103 -10.86 -7.21 -3.86
C ILE A 103 -11.47 -8.45 -4.51
N HIS A 104 -12.02 -9.34 -3.69
CA HIS A 104 -12.77 -10.50 -4.18
C HIS A 104 -14.00 -10.05 -4.99
N GLY A 105 -14.28 -10.73 -6.09
CA GLY A 105 -15.39 -10.41 -6.99
C GLY A 105 -15.20 -9.12 -7.80
N LEU A 106 -14.03 -8.45 -7.75
CA LEU A 106 -13.81 -7.24 -8.52
C LEU A 106 -14.07 -7.47 -10.02
N ASN A 107 -14.81 -6.55 -10.62
CA ASN A 107 -15.00 -6.52 -12.05
C ASN A 107 -13.75 -6.01 -12.77
N LEU A 108 -12.96 -6.94 -13.31
CA LEU A 108 -11.70 -6.61 -13.97
C LEU A 108 -11.89 -5.72 -15.18
N ALA A 109 -12.97 -5.84 -15.95
CA ALA A 109 -13.21 -4.97 -17.10
C ALA A 109 -13.44 -3.51 -16.67
N HIS A 110 -14.17 -3.29 -15.57
CA HIS A 110 -14.37 -1.96 -15.01
C HIS A 110 -13.07 -1.38 -14.41
N TRP A 111 -12.28 -2.20 -13.72
CA TRP A 111 -10.95 -1.78 -13.24
C TRP A 111 -10.01 -1.42 -14.40
N ASP A 112 -10.04 -2.20 -15.48
CA ASP A 112 -9.17 -2.03 -16.64
C ASP A 112 -9.45 -0.73 -17.41
N GLN A 113 -10.71 -0.33 -17.49
CA GLN A 113 -11.11 0.96 -18.06
C GLN A 113 -10.49 2.15 -17.29
N GLY A 114 -10.31 2.02 -15.98
CA GLY A 114 -9.69 3.03 -15.13
C GLY A 114 -8.16 2.94 -15.03
N LEU A 115 -7.53 1.89 -15.59
CA LEU A 115 -6.11 1.57 -15.35
C LEU A 115 -5.17 2.76 -15.60
N LEU A 116 -5.44 3.55 -16.63
CA LEU A 116 -4.61 4.70 -17.02
C LEU A 116 -5.19 6.05 -16.60
N ASP A 117 -6.41 6.11 -16.07
CA ASP A 117 -7.04 7.36 -15.65
C ASP A 117 -6.34 7.94 -14.43
N ILE A 118 -5.71 9.10 -14.60
CA ILE A 118 -4.94 9.75 -13.53
C ILE A 118 -5.81 10.17 -12.35
N ASN A 119 -7.14 10.29 -12.51
CA ASN A 119 -8.04 10.63 -11.40
C ASN A 119 -8.26 9.46 -10.45
N LEU A 120 -7.86 8.24 -10.84
CA LEU A 120 -8.07 7.01 -10.09
C LEU A 120 -6.74 6.42 -9.62
N PHE A 121 -6.81 5.67 -8.52
CA PHE A 121 -5.73 4.76 -8.09
C PHE A 121 -4.43 5.43 -7.66
N ASN A 122 -4.44 6.64 -7.11
CA ASN A 122 -3.22 7.28 -6.59
C ASN A 122 -3.08 7.05 -5.09
N GLN A 123 -1.87 6.67 -4.68
CA GLN A 123 -1.52 6.23 -3.35
C GLN A 123 -0.26 6.91 -2.85
N ILE A 124 -0.22 7.09 -1.55
CA ILE A 124 0.76 7.86 -0.81
C ILE A 124 1.41 6.94 0.21
N ASN A 125 2.73 7.01 0.30
CA ASN A 125 3.50 6.56 1.45
C ASN A 125 4.35 7.73 1.96
N CYS A 126 4.31 8.04 3.26
CA CYS A 126 5.23 9.00 3.87
C CYS A 126 5.93 8.37 5.07
N ALA A 127 7.25 8.24 4.99
CA ALA A 127 8.02 7.46 5.94
C ALA A 127 8.42 8.31 7.15
N LEU A 128 8.11 7.87 8.37
CA LEU A 128 8.53 8.55 9.60
C LEU A 128 9.90 8.08 10.08
N TYR A 129 10.33 6.91 9.63
CA TYR A 129 11.65 6.33 9.82
C TYR A 129 12.21 5.94 8.44
N ASN A 130 13.49 5.60 8.35
CA ASN A 130 14.01 5.05 7.10
C ASN A 130 13.24 3.76 6.77
N ASP A 131 12.65 3.70 5.58
CA ASP A 131 11.78 2.61 5.15
C ASP A 131 12.31 1.99 3.86
N SER A 132 12.57 0.69 3.90
CA SER A 132 12.93 -0.15 2.75
C SER A 132 11.97 -1.33 2.56
N CYS A 133 10.79 -1.28 3.19
CA CYS A 133 9.82 -2.37 3.21
C CYS A 133 9.14 -2.54 1.86
N THR A 134 8.79 -1.45 1.18
CA THR A 134 8.03 -1.53 -0.06
C THR A 134 8.91 -1.99 -1.23
N TRP A 135 8.48 -3.02 -1.94
CA TRP A 135 9.05 -3.43 -3.23
C TRP A 135 8.07 -3.11 -4.34
N VAL A 136 8.59 -2.75 -5.51
CA VAL A 136 7.79 -2.34 -6.67
C VAL A 136 8.36 -2.90 -7.97
N VAL A 137 7.52 -2.99 -9.00
CA VAL A 137 7.97 -3.18 -10.40
C VAL A 137 7.82 -1.85 -11.15
N PRO A 138 8.91 -1.11 -11.41
CA PRO A 138 8.83 0.19 -12.07
C PRO A 138 8.12 0.12 -13.42
N GLY A 139 7.27 1.12 -13.69
CA GLY A 139 6.50 1.22 -14.93
C GLY A 139 5.30 0.29 -15.05
N SER A 140 5.07 -0.67 -14.14
CA SER A 140 3.98 -1.62 -14.29
C SER A 140 2.57 -0.99 -14.17
N HIS A 141 2.45 0.17 -13.54
CA HIS A 141 1.21 0.96 -13.48
C HIS A 141 0.74 1.50 -14.85
N LEU A 142 1.58 1.47 -15.88
CA LEU A 142 1.27 1.96 -17.23
C LEU A 142 0.85 0.84 -18.18
N ARG A 143 0.78 -0.39 -17.69
CA ARG A 143 0.54 -1.58 -18.49
C ARG A 143 -0.12 -2.67 -17.67
N HIS A 144 -0.61 -3.66 -18.37
CA HIS A 144 -0.99 -4.90 -17.72
C HIS A 144 0.25 -5.80 -17.53
N ASP A 145 0.02 -7.01 -17.05
CA ASP A 145 1.10 -7.93 -16.71
C ASP A 145 1.88 -8.36 -17.96
N LEU A 146 3.20 -8.50 -17.83
CA LEU A 146 4.04 -9.14 -18.84
C LEU A 146 3.92 -10.66 -18.73
N ARG A 147 4.27 -11.37 -19.82
CA ARG A 147 4.28 -12.85 -19.84
C ARG A 147 5.07 -13.43 -18.66
N SER A 148 6.26 -12.89 -18.38
CA SER A 148 7.10 -13.37 -17.27
C SER A 148 6.50 -13.12 -15.88
N GLU A 149 5.72 -12.05 -15.72
CA GLU A 149 4.99 -11.76 -14.47
C GLU A 149 3.81 -12.74 -14.30
N ALA A 150 3.09 -13.02 -15.39
CA ALA A 150 2.00 -13.98 -15.42
C ALA A 150 2.48 -15.43 -15.23
N GLU A 151 3.60 -15.83 -15.83
CA GLU A 151 4.23 -17.13 -15.63
C GLU A 151 4.69 -17.33 -14.19
N ARG A 152 5.18 -16.26 -13.54
CA ARG A 152 5.58 -16.31 -12.13
C ARG A 152 4.38 -16.44 -11.20
N PHE A 153 3.26 -15.79 -11.53
CA PHE A 153 2.03 -15.79 -10.72
C PHE A 153 0.81 -16.13 -11.60
N PRO A 154 0.68 -17.40 -12.02
CA PRO A 154 -0.36 -17.82 -12.96
C PRO A 154 -1.75 -17.85 -12.32
N ASP A 155 -1.81 -18.11 -11.01
CA ASP A 155 -3.06 -18.32 -10.28
C ASP A 155 -3.56 -17.06 -9.56
N ARG A 156 -4.85 -17.07 -9.23
CA ARG A 156 -5.50 -16.09 -8.35
C ARG A 156 -6.30 -16.82 -7.27
N PRO A 157 -6.23 -16.38 -5.99
CA PRO A 157 -5.41 -15.29 -5.45
C PRO A 157 -3.91 -15.59 -5.53
N ILE A 158 -3.09 -14.53 -5.53
CA ILE A 158 -1.64 -14.67 -5.61
C ILE A 158 -1.13 -15.29 -4.30
N SER A 159 -0.45 -16.42 -4.42
CA SER A 159 0.12 -17.09 -3.26
C SER A 159 1.29 -16.30 -2.68
N GLY A 160 1.23 -16.03 -1.38
CA GLY A 160 2.38 -15.56 -0.60
C GLY A 160 3.41 -16.67 -0.37
N PRO A 161 4.55 -16.36 0.27
CA PRO A 161 5.52 -17.38 0.68
C PRO A 161 4.91 -18.37 1.68
N ASN A 162 5.35 -19.63 1.59
CA ASN A 162 5.02 -20.66 2.57
C ASN A 162 6.06 -20.67 3.69
N PHE A 163 5.67 -20.26 4.90
CA PHE A 163 6.56 -20.17 6.03
C PHE A 163 6.67 -21.46 6.86
N GLY A 164 5.68 -22.35 6.85
CA GLY A 164 5.66 -23.54 7.73
C GLY A 164 6.19 -23.28 9.15
N GLU A 165 6.99 -24.22 9.66
CA GLU A 165 7.71 -24.10 10.95
C GLU A 165 9.13 -23.52 10.78
N ARG A 166 9.28 -22.47 9.98
CA ARG A 166 10.58 -21.79 9.77
C ARG A 166 10.91 -20.80 10.88
N THR A 167 12.19 -20.75 11.24
CA THR A 167 12.82 -19.76 12.13
C THR A 167 12.75 -18.34 11.55
N ALA A 168 13.07 -17.32 12.36
CA ALA A 168 13.01 -15.92 11.92
C ALA A 168 13.97 -15.67 10.75
N GLU A 169 15.21 -16.16 10.86
CA GLU A 169 16.26 -16.00 9.87
C GLU A 169 15.89 -16.69 8.55
N GLU A 170 15.32 -17.90 8.62
CA GLU A 170 14.82 -18.60 7.42
C GLU A 170 13.68 -17.82 6.75
N ARG A 171 12.75 -17.25 7.54
CA ARG A 171 11.66 -16.43 6.98
C ARG A 171 12.20 -15.17 6.31
N GLU A 172 13.22 -14.54 6.86
CA GLU A 172 13.85 -13.37 6.24
C GLU A 172 14.38 -13.71 4.84
N TYR A 173 15.12 -14.82 4.71
CA TYR A 173 15.59 -15.30 3.41
C TYR A 173 14.43 -15.61 2.46
N ILE A 174 13.41 -16.35 2.92
CA ILE A 174 12.24 -16.71 2.11
C ILE A 174 11.50 -15.46 1.61
N CYS A 175 11.28 -14.46 2.48
CA CYS A 175 10.62 -13.21 2.10
C CYS A 175 11.44 -12.48 1.03
N LEU A 176 12.75 -12.36 1.23
CA LEU A 176 13.63 -11.66 0.30
C LEU A 176 13.73 -12.37 -1.06
N GLU A 177 13.77 -13.70 -1.08
CA GLU A 177 13.70 -14.50 -2.30
C GLU A 177 12.35 -14.30 -3.01
N TYR A 178 11.24 -14.30 -2.26
CA TYR A 178 9.91 -14.04 -2.81
C TYR A 178 9.83 -12.65 -3.46
N CYS A 179 10.36 -11.60 -2.82
CA CYS A 179 10.48 -10.26 -3.41
C CYS A 179 11.25 -10.29 -4.73
N ARG A 180 12.44 -10.89 -4.74
CA ARG A 180 13.33 -10.95 -5.91
C ARG A 180 12.79 -11.83 -7.04
N SER A 181 11.84 -12.71 -6.74
CA SER A 181 11.25 -13.61 -7.72
C SER A 181 10.33 -12.93 -8.74
N MET A 182 9.87 -11.70 -8.46
CA MET A 182 9.10 -10.90 -9.42
C MET A 182 10.07 -10.24 -10.42
N PRO A 183 9.87 -10.42 -11.75
CA PRO A 183 10.74 -9.83 -12.75
C PRO A 183 10.85 -8.31 -12.63
N SER A 184 12.08 -7.80 -12.66
CA SER A 184 12.40 -6.35 -12.55
C SER A 184 11.96 -5.69 -11.23
N ALA A 185 11.67 -6.46 -10.19
CA ALA A 185 11.34 -5.92 -8.89
C ALA A 185 12.54 -5.19 -8.27
N VAL A 186 12.28 -4.03 -7.67
CA VAL A 186 13.27 -3.23 -6.94
C VAL A 186 12.68 -2.77 -5.60
N PRO A 187 13.51 -2.60 -4.57
CA PRO A 187 13.10 -1.94 -3.33
C PRO A 187 12.87 -0.43 -3.56
N LEU A 188 11.83 0.10 -2.93
CA LEU A 188 11.61 1.53 -2.77
C LEU A 188 12.20 1.97 -1.42
N TYR A 189 13.23 2.81 -1.48
CA TYR A 189 13.87 3.38 -0.29
C TYR A 189 13.34 4.78 -0.01
N LEU A 190 12.95 5.02 1.24
CA LEU A 190 12.51 6.31 1.75
C LEU A 190 13.34 6.66 3.00
N GLU A 191 13.89 7.86 3.05
CA GLU A 191 14.42 8.43 4.29
C GLU A 191 13.27 8.91 5.19
N ALA A 192 13.56 9.12 6.47
CA ALA A 192 12.60 9.77 7.36
C ALA A 192 12.21 11.17 6.84
N GLY A 193 10.91 11.38 6.67
CA GLY A 193 10.33 12.61 6.11
C GLY A 193 10.13 12.57 4.60
N ASP A 194 10.51 11.51 3.90
CA ASP A 194 10.26 11.37 2.47
C ASP A 194 8.79 11.02 2.19
N PHE A 195 8.27 11.56 1.09
CA PHE A 195 6.93 11.32 0.60
C PHE A 195 6.96 10.69 -0.80
N ALA A 196 6.38 9.51 -0.92
CA ALA A 196 6.23 8.78 -2.16
C ALA A 196 4.80 8.86 -2.67
N LEU A 197 4.64 9.30 -3.92
CA LEU A 197 3.39 9.28 -4.65
C LEU A 197 3.49 8.26 -5.79
N TYR A 198 2.54 7.34 -5.86
CA TYR A 198 2.52 6.27 -6.86
C TYR A 198 1.10 5.87 -7.18
N ARG A 199 0.93 5.13 -8.27
CA ARG A 199 -0.38 4.54 -8.60
C ARG A 199 -0.47 3.17 -7.94
N ASN A 200 -1.57 2.85 -7.27
CA ASN A 200 -1.78 1.54 -6.65
C ASN A 200 -2.09 0.41 -7.66
N THR A 201 -2.23 0.77 -8.93
CA THR A 201 -2.15 -0.15 -10.08
C THR A 201 -0.71 -0.63 -10.35
N LEU A 202 0.31 -0.04 -9.69
CA LEU A 202 1.68 -0.55 -9.70
C LEU A 202 1.73 -1.91 -8.99
N TRP A 203 2.54 -2.82 -9.51
CA TRP A 203 2.88 -4.05 -8.79
C TRP A 203 3.73 -3.67 -7.59
N HIS A 204 3.27 -4.05 -6.41
CA HIS A 204 4.00 -3.79 -5.19
C HIS A 204 3.70 -4.84 -4.12
N MET A 205 4.51 -4.81 -3.07
CA MET A 205 4.34 -5.58 -1.84
C MET A 205 5.13 -4.95 -0.69
N GLY A 206 4.88 -5.38 0.55
CA GLY A 206 5.73 -5.06 1.69
C GLY A 206 6.57 -6.26 2.15
N ASN A 207 7.84 -6.03 2.46
CA ASN A 207 8.79 -6.96 3.06
C ASN A 207 9.25 -6.44 4.42
N TYR A 208 8.85 -7.12 5.49
CA TYR A 208 8.94 -6.64 6.85
C TYR A 208 9.92 -7.48 7.66
N VAL A 209 10.75 -6.81 8.44
CA VAL A 209 11.64 -7.42 9.44
C VAL A 209 11.39 -6.76 10.80
N PRO A 210 11.40 -7.52 11.91
CA PRO A 210 10.98 -7.02 13.21
C PRO A 210 11.95 -6.01 13.84
N TYR A 211 13.22 -6.06 13.46
CA TYR A 211 14.27 -5.18 14.00
C TYR A 211 14.40 -3.85 13.25
N SER A 212 13.68 -3.66 12.13
CA SER A 212 13.65 -2.39 11.41
C SER A 212 12.38 -1.63 11.79
N MET A 213 12.51 -0.71 12.76
CA MET A 213 11.39 0.13 13.20
C MET A 213 10.76 0.85 12.03
N ARG A 214 9.43 0.80 11.96
CA ARG A 214 8.66 1.34 10.86
C ARG A 214 7.41 2.06 11.35
N ALA A 215 7.17 3.20 10.74
CA ALA A 215 5.89 3.88 10.77
C ALA A 215 5.83 4.67 9.47
N THR A 216 5.00 4.21 8.54
CA THR A 216 4.82 4.86 7.24
C THR A 216 3.36 5.20 7.10
N LEU A 217 3.08 6.50 7.01
CA LEU A 217 1.74 7.00 6.73
C LEU A 217 1.33 6.52 5.35
N HIS A 218 0.12 6.00 5.24
CA HIS A 218 -0.37 5.35 4.04
C HIS A 218 -1.79 5.80 3.74
N ASP A 219 -1.98 6.43 2.59
CA ASP A 219 -3.26 6.99 2.19
C ASP A 219 -3.36 7.06 0.66
N SER A 220 -4.42 7.67 0.14
CA SER A 220 -4.63 7.94 -1.27
C SER A 220 -4.63 9.44 -1.58
N ALA A 221 -4.21 9.80 -2.80
CA ALA A 221 -4.45 11.12 -3.34
C ALA A 221 -5.82 11.10 -4.04
N MET A 222 -6.85 11.49 -3.30
CA MET A 222 -8.26 11.26 -3.63
C MET A 222 -8.81 12.32 -4.60
N THR A 223 -9.74 11.88 -5.43
CA THR A 223 -10.65 12.72 -6.24
C THR A 223 -12.10 12.30 -5.96
N PRO A 224 -13.10 13.15 -6.25
CA PRO A 224 -14.50 12.73 -6.22
C PRO A 224 -14.79 11.51 -7.10
N GLU A 225 -14.18 11.45 -8.29
CA GLU A 225 -14.30 10.34 -9.23
C GLU A 225 -13.79 9.04 -8.63
N PHE A 226 -12.65 9.06 -7.93
CA PHE A 226 -12.13 7.85 -7.30
C PHE A 226 -13.01 7.39 -6.14
N LYS A 227 -13.62 8.31 -5.38
CA LYS A 227 -14.60 7.96 -4.34
C LYS A 227 -15.81 7.26 -4.94
N GLU A 228 -16.39 7.81 -6.00
CA GLU A 228 -17.54 7.24 -6.70
C GLU A 228 -17.19 5.88 -7.32
N TRP A 229 -16.07 5.80 -8.04
CA TRP A 229 -15.57 4.57 -8.64
C TRP A 229 -15.38 3.48 -7.58
N SER A 230 -14.78 3.81 -6.43
CA SER A 230 -14.52 2.88 -5.33
C SER A 230 -15.81 2.32 -4.74
N GLN A 231 -16.82 3.17 -4.53
CA GLN A 231 -18.13 2.76 -4.03
C GLN A 231 -18.84 1.83 -5.02
N GLN A 232 -18.86 2.19 -6.31
CA GLN A 232 -19.47 1.38 -7.35
C GLN A 232 -18.77 0.03 -7.49
N ALA A 233 -17.43 0.00 -7.48
CA ALA A 233 -16.63 -1.21 -7.57
C ALA A 233 -16.86 -2.15 -6.38
N GLN A 234 -16.98 -1.63 -5.15
CA GLN A 234 -17.29 -2.43 -3.97
C GLN A 234 -18.71 -3.02 -4.00
N GLN A 235 -19.69 -2.24 -4.46
CA GLN A 235 -21.07 -2.72 -4.60
C GLN A 235 -21.18 -3.83 -5.65
N ASP A 236 -20.57 -3.63 -6.83
CA ASP A 236 -20.52 -4.64 -7.89
C ASP A 236 -19.78 -5.91 -7.41
N ALA A 237 -18.61 -5.74 -6.78
CA ALA A 237 -17.86 -6.86 -6.21
C ALA A 237 -18.66 -7.66 -5.19
N SER A 238 -19.40 -6.97 -4.30
CA SER A 238 -20.27 -7.62 -3.31
C SER A 238 -21.41 -8.41 -3.96
N GLN A 239 -21.97 -7.89 -5.07
CA GLN A 239 -23.00 -8.60 -5.81
C GLN A 239 -22.43 -9.84 -6.51
N ARG A 240 -21.30 -9.70 -7.21
CA ARG A 240 -20.61 -10.80 -7.88
C ARG A 240 -20.20 -11.92 -6.91
N GLN A 241 -19.80 -11.58 -5.69
CA GLN A 241 -19.52 -12.56 -4.63
C GLN A 241 -20.77 -13.34 -4.21
N LYS A 242 -21.94 -12.67 -4.10
CA LYS A 242 -23.22 -13.36 -3.83
C LYS A 242 -23.60 -14.33 -4.95
N ASP A 243 -23.20 -14.01 -6.17
CA ASP A 243 -23.41 -14.85 -7.36
C ASP A 243 -22.36 -15.99 -7.48
N GLY A 244 -21.45 -16.11 -6.52
CA GLY A 244 -20.45 -17.18 -6.43
C GLY A 244 -19.11 -16.91 -7.11
N LEU A 245 -18.90 -15.69 -7.64
CA LEU A 245 -17.62 -15.30 -8.24
C LEU A 245 -16.64 -14.85 -7.15
N ILE A 246 -15.55 -15.57 -7.00
CA ILE A 246 -14.53 -15.29 -5.97
C ILE A 246 -13.44 -14.36 -6.52
N MET A 247 -12.79 -14.73 -7.63
CA MET A 247 -11.70 -13.94 -8.20
C MET A 247 -11.49 -14.27 -9.67
N ASP A 248 -11.41 -13.24 -10.51
CA ASP A 248 -11.06 -13.39 -11.92
C ASP A 248 -9.53 -13.42 -12.09
N ASN A 249 -9.05 -14.12 -13.10
CA ASN A 249 -7.64 -14.09 -13.48
C ASN A 249 -7.41 -13.10 -14.65
N PRO A 250 -6.65 -12.01 -14.45
CA PRO A 250 -6.42 -10.99 -15.49
C PRO A 250 -5.63 -11.51 -16.70
N ASN A 251 -5.04 -12.70 -16.60
CA ASN A 251 -4.17 -13.29 -17.61
C ASN A 251 -4.78 -14.51 -18.33
N ALA A 252 -6.00 -14.96 -17.96
CA ALA A 252 -6.60 -16.20 -18.47
C ALA A 252 -6.71 -16.29 -20.00
N ASN A 253 -6.80 -15.15 -20.70
CA ASN A 253 -6.95 -15.09 -22.16
C ASN A 253 -5.86 -14.24 -22.84
N ARG A 254 -4.73 -13.99 -22.16
CA ARG A 254 -3.75 -12.99 -22.63
C ARG A 254 -2.50 -13.57 -23.27
N PHE A 255 -2.10 -14.78 -22.88
CA PHE A 255 -0.85 -15.43 -23.28
C PHE A 255 -1.05 -16.84 -23.81
#